data_AF-A0A3C0CS88-F1
#
_entry.id   AF-A0A3C0CS88-F1
#
_cell.length_a   1.000
_cell.length_b   1.000
_cell.length_c   1.000
_cell.angle_alpha   90.00
_cell.angle_beta   90.00
_cell.angle_gamma   90.00
#
_symmetry.space_group_name_H-M   'P 1'
#
loop_
_entity.id
_entity.type
_entity.pdbx_description
1 polymer ?
#
loop_
_entity_poly.entity_id
_entity_poly.type
_entity_poly.pdbx_seq_one_letter_code
_entity_poly.pdbx_strand_id
1 'polypeptide(L)'
;MPSLRWLLFIAVLVLTCAAAFAETADANQFEGAGWVTPENAVDTKVAPFLAKQGVRLRPPCSDGVFVRRAYLDVTGMLPTSKEVKDFLNDPNPNKRSALIDNL
;
A
#
# COMPACT_ATOMS: atom_id res chain seq x y z
N MET A 1 -15.48 -23.80 -43.92
CA MET A 1 -14.45 -22.74 -43.86
C MET A 1 -15.08 -21.50 -43.24
N PRO A 2 -14.62 -21.01 -42.08
CA PRO A 2 -15.18 -19.80 -41.50
C PRO A 2 -14.97 -18.62 -42.46
N SER A 3 -16.02 -17.84 -42.70
CA SER A 3 -15.96 -16.69 -43.61
C SER A 3 -15.11 -15.57 -42.99
N LEU A 4 -14.38 -14.82 -43.83
CA LEU A 4 -13.48 -13.74 -43.39
C LEU A 4 -14.18 -12.71 -42.48
N ARG A 5 -15.48 -12.50 -42.68
CA ARG A 5 -16.33 -11.62 -41.86
C ARG A 5 -16.50 -12.15 -40.43
N TRP A 6 -16.63 -13.47 -40.26
CA TRP A 6 -16.76 -14.09 -38.94
C TRP A 6 -15.45 -14.01 -38.14
N LEU A 7 -14.31 -14.17 -38.80
CA LEU A 7 -12.99 -13.98 -38.18
C LEU A 7 -12.76 -12.53 -37.75
N LEU A 8 -13.16 -11.55 -38.56
CA LEU A 8 -13.08 -10.13 -38.21
C LEU A 8 -13.98 -9.78 -37.01
N PHE A 9 -15.19 -10.36 -36.94
CA PHE A 9 -16.08 -10.18 -35.80
C PHE A 9 -15.49 -10.75 -34.50
N ILE A 10 -14.87 -11.93 -34.56
CA ILE A 10 -14.19 -12.52 -33.40
C ILE A 10 -12.99 -11.67 -32.98
N ALA A 11 -12.19 -11.19 -33.92
CA ALA A 11 -11.05 -10.33 -33.62
C ALA A 11 -11.47 -9.02 -32.94
N VAL A 12 -12.55 -8.39 -33.42
CA VAL A 12 -13.11 -7.17 -32.81
C VAL A 12 -13.70 -7.47 -31.43
N LEU A 13 -14.42 -8.58 -31.26
CA LEU A 13 -14.97 -9.01 -29.97
C LEU A 13 -13.85 -9.30 -28.95
N VAL A 14 -12.77 -9.96 -29.36
CA VAL A 14 -11.62 -10.24 -28.51
C VAL A 14 -10.90 -8.95 -28.13
N LEU A 15 -10.76 -8.00 -29.06
CA LEU A 15 -10.14 -6.71 -28.80
C LEU A 15 -10.96 -5.86 -27.83
N THR A 16 -12.29 -5.86 -27.96
CA THR A 16 -13.18 -5.11 -27.06
C THR A 16 -13.31 -5.78 -25.69
N CYS A 17 -13.32 -7.11 -25.62
CA CYS A 17 -13.23 -7.83 -24.35
C CYS A 17 -11.90 -7.55 -23.63
N ALA A 18 -10.76 -7.55 -24.33
CA ALA A 18 -9.46 -7.30 -23.71
C ALA A 18 -9.36 -5.91 -23.05
N ALA A 19 -9.99 -4.89 -23.65
CA ALA A 19 -10.06 -3.55 -23.05
C ALA A 19 -10.98 -3.48 -21.82
N ALA A 20 -12.03 -4.31 -21.76
CA ALA A 20 -12.93 -4.39 -20.61
C ALA A 20 -12.33 -5.17 -19.41
N PHE A 21 -11.32 -6.02 -19.67
CA PHE A 21 -10.52 -6.70 -18.65
C PHE A 21 -9.26 -5.92 -18.24
N ALA A 22 -9.12 -4.66 -18.65
CA ALA A 22 -8.18 -3.76 -18.02
C ALA A 22 -8.64 -3.59 -16.56
N GLU A 23 -8.10 -4.44 -15.68
CA GLU A 23 -8.22 -4.35 -14.23
C GLU A 23 -8.01 -2.88 -13.86
N THR A 24 -9.08 -2.20 -13.45
CA THR A 24 -8.92 -1.07 -12.56
C THR A 24 -8.38 -1.68 -11.28
N ALA A 25 -7.05 -1.70 -11.16
CA ALA A 25 -6.36 -2.08 -9.95
C ALA A 25 -7.04 -1.32 -8.81
N ASP A 26 -7.80 -2.05 -8.02
CA ASP A 26 -8.67 -1.53 -6.98
C ASP A 26 -7.87 -0.56 -6.10
N ALA A 27 -8.42 0.63 -5.89
CA ALA A 27 -7.77 1.74 -5.19
C ALA A 27 -7.72 1.47 -3.67
N ASN A 28 -6.85 0.52 -3.26
CA ASN A 28 -6.00 0.48 -2.07
C ASN A 28 -5.94 -0.90 -1.39
N GLN A 29 -4.98 -1.75 -1.76
CA GLN A 29 -4.61 -2.94 -0.99
C GLN A 29 -3.66 -2.63 0.20
N PHE A 30 -4.06 -1.62 0.99
CA PHE A 30 -3.46 -1.05 2.22
C PHE A 30 -2.36 0.03 2.08
N GLU A 31 -2.44 0.80 0.98
CA GLU A 31 -1.77 2.06 0.58
C GLU A 31 -0.23 2.09 0.47
N GLY A 32 0.33 2.82 -0.51
CA GLY A 32 1.78 3.01 -0.63
C GLY A 32 2.32 3.98 -1.70
N ALA A 33 3.55 4.45 -1.48
CA ALA A 33 4.56 4.78 -2.50
C ALA A 33 5.96 4.50 -1.90
N GLY A 34 6.20 3.24 -1.50
CA GLY A 34 7.47 2.74 -0.98
C GLY A 34 7.77 3.07 0.49
N TRP A 35 8.49 2.16 1.17
CA TRP A 35 9.06 2.45 2.50
C TRP A 35 10.27 3.39 2.32
N VAL A 36 10.29 4.52 3.02
CA VAL A 36 11.52 5.28 3.27
C VAL A 36 11.87 5.02 4.72
N THR A 37 12.41 3.83 4.99
CA THR A 37 12.82 3.45 6.35
C THR A 37 14.17 2.78 6.25
N PRO A 38 15.17 3.17 7.06
CA PRO A 38 16.45 2.48 7.07
C PRO A 38 16.21 1.00 7.43
N GLU A 39 16.73 0.07 6.62
CA GLU A 39 16.70 -1.34 6.96
C GLU A 39 17.31 -1.55 8.36
N ASN A 40 16.57 -2.17 9.28
CA ASN A 40 17.10 -2.52 10.58
C ASN A 40 17.64 -3.97 10.57
N ALA A 41 18.40 -4.33 11.61
CA ALA A 41 19.02 -5.67 11.71
C ALA A 41 18.00 -6.82 11.75
N VAL A 42 16.77 -6.57 12.21
CA VAL A 42 15.67 -7.54 12.24
C VAL A 42 15.14 -7.78 10.83
N ASP A 43 14.94 -6.72 10.04
CA ASP A 43 14.43 -6.78 8.67
C ASP A 43 15.33 -7.63 7.77
N THR A 44 16.66 -7.54 7.97
CA THR A 44 17.66 -8.36 7.25
C THR A 44 17.45 -9.87 7.48
N LYS A 45 16.83 -10.28 8.59
CA LYS A 45 16.53 -11.69 8.89
C LYS A 45 15.12 -12.08 8.48
N VAL A 46 14.14 -11.19 8.69
CA VAL A 46 12.72 -11.48 8.46
C VAL A 46 12.36 -11.47 6.98
N ALA A 47 12.84 -10.48 6.20
CA ALA A 47 12.46 -10.37 4.80
C ALA A 47 12.86 -11.59 3.95
N PRO A 48 14.08 -12.16 4.06
CA PRO A 48 14.43 -13.39 3.35
C PRO A 48 13.63 -14.61 3.79
N PHE A 49 13.27 -14.69 5.08
CA PHE A 49 12.44 -15.78 5.60
C PHE A 49 11.03 -15.74 5.00
N LEU A 50 10.38 -14.57 5.01
CA LEU A 50 9.05 -14.39 4.43
C LEU A 50 9.05 -14.65 2.92
N ALA A 51 10.09 -14.21 2.21
CA ALA A 51 10.26 -14.48 0.79
C ALA A 51 10.34 -15.99 0.49
N LYS A 52 11.07 -16.77 1.31
CA LYS A 52 11.14 -18.24 1.17
C LYS A 52 9.78 -18.92 1.38
N GLN A 53 8.89 -18.32 2.17
CA GLN A 53 7.54 -18.83 2.41
C GLN A 53 6.52 -18.32 1.36
N GLY A 54 6.96 -17.57 0.35
CA GLY A 54 6.07 -16.99 -0.67
C GLY A 54 5.19 -15.86 -0.14
N VAL A 55 5.53 -15.26 1.01
CA VAL A 55 4.76 -14.17 1.61
C VAL A 55 5.29 -12.83 1.11
N ARG A 56 4.42 -12.04 0.48
CA ARG A 56 4.73 -10.67 0.03
C ARG A 56 4.46 -9.66 1.15
N LEU A 57 5.40 -8.74 1.37
CA LEU A 57 5.21 -7.63 2.29
C LEU A 57 4.07 -6.71 1.83
N ARG A 58 3.29 -6.22 2.80
CA ARG A 58 2.20 -5.28 2.57
C ARG A 58 2.74 -3.86 2.32
N PRO A 59 2.03 -3.03 1.54
CA PRO A 59 2.42 -1.66 1.30
C PRO A 59 2.19 -0.78 2.56
N PRO A 60 2.83 0.41 2.64
CA PRO A 60 3.01 1.15 3.89
C PRO A 60 1.90 2.04 4.48
N CYS A 61 0.60 2.01 4.22
CA CYS A 61 -0.44 2.87 4.88
C CYS A 61 -0.24 4.43 4.87
N SER A 62 -1.34 5.19 4.84
CA SER A 62 -1.33 6.65 4.96
C SER A 62 -0.84 7.12 6.32
N ASP A 63 -0.40 8.39 6.37
CA ASP A 63 -0.10 9.08 7.62
C ASP A 63 -1.28 9.10 8.60
N GLY A 64 -2.51 9.26 8.11
CA GLY A 64 -3.72 9.22 8.94
C GLY A 64 -3.95 7.86 9.58
N VAL A 65 -3.72 6.77 8.84
CA VAL A 65 -3.79 5.40 9.39
C VAL A 65 -2.64 5.16 10.36
N PHE A 66 -1.43 5.59 10.01
CA PHE A 66 -0.24 5.43 10.85
C PHE A 66 -0.42 6.07 12.22
N VAL A 67 -0.79 7.36 12.30
CA VAL A 67 -0.95 8.06 13.59
C VAL A 67 -2.01 7.39 14.45
N ARG A 68 -3.14 6.97 13.86
CA ARG A 68 -4.17 6.25 14.61
C ARG A 68 -3.65 4.94 15.18
N ARG A 69 -2.90 4.13 14.40
CA ARG A 69 -2.39 2.83 14.84
C ARG A 69 -1.26 2.96 15.85
N ALA A 70 -0.38 3.94 15.68
CA ALA A 70 0.70 4.21 16.63
C ALA A 70 0.15 4.50 18.04
N TYR A 71 -0.91 5.29 18.14
CA TYR A 71 -1.57 5.53 19.43
C TYR A 71 -2.45 4.34 19.85
N LEU A 72 -3.43 3.95 19.03
CA LEU A 72 -4.45 2.99 19.45
C LEU A 72 -3.89 1.57 19.64
N ASP A 73 -3.12 1.07 18.69
CA ASP A 73 -2.67 -0.33 18.70
C ASP A 73 -1.46 -0.53 19.63
N VAL A 74 -0.59 0.49 19.77
CA VAL A 74 0.66 0.37 20.55
C VAL A 74 0.49 0.91 21.97
N THR A 75 -0.12 2.09 22.16
CA THR A 75 -0.27 2.70 23.49
C THR A 75 -1.64 2.43 24.11
N GLY A 76 -2.63 2.00 23.33
CA GLY A 76 -3.99 1.73 23.80
C GLY A 76 -4.85 2.97 24.00
N MET A 77 -4.38 4.15 23.56
CA MET A 77 -5.09 5.42 23.70
C MET A 77 -5.39 6.03 22.33
N LEU A 78 -6.41 6.89 22.24
CA LEU A 78 -6.66 7.65 21.02
C LEU A 78 -5.85 8.95 21.04
N PRO A 79 -5.30 9.38 19.89
CA PRO A 79 -4.69 10.69 19.81
C PRO A 79 -5.75 11.77 19.91
N THR A 80 -5.39 12.91 20.50
CA THR A 80 -6.21 14.11 20.48
C THR A 80 -6.26 14.70 19.07
N SER A 81 -7.31 15.49 18.80
CA SER A 81 -7.46 16.20 17.53
C SER A 81 -6.28 17.14 17.24
N LYS A 82 -5.60 17.65 18.27
CA LYS A 82 -4.41 18.51 18.10
C LYS A 82 -3.22 17.70 17.62
N GLU A 83 -2.90 16.58 18.28
CA GLU A 83 -1.78 15.70 17.91
C GLU A 83 -1.92 15.18 16.48
N VAL A 84 -3.12 14.77 16.09
CA VAL A 84 -3.37 14.32 14.70
C VAL A 84 -3.10 15.47 13.71
N LYS A 85 -3.59 16.67 13.98
CA LYS A 85 -3.38 17.83 13.08
C LYS A 85 -1.93 18.24 13.01
N ASP A 86 -1.23 18.27 14.14
CA ASP A 86 0.18 18.63 14.21
C ASP A 86 1.01 17.63 13.40
N PHE A 87 0.75 16.32 13.55
CA PHE A 87 1.44 15.27 12.78
C PHE A 87 1.11 15.29 11.27
N LEU A 88 -0.15 15.48 10.89
CA LEU A 88 -0.54 15.50 9.48
C LEU A 88 0.03 16.70 8.72
N ASN A 89 0.20 17.84 9.40
CA ASN A 89 0.74 19.07 8.82
C ASN A 89 2.26 19.21 8.94
N ASP A 90 2.95 18.29 9.63
CA ASP A 90 4.40 18.31 9.74
C ASP A 90 5.05 17.98 8.37
N PRO A 91 5.87 18.88 7.80
CA PRO A 91 6.59 18.64 6.54
C PRO A 91 7.85 17.79 6.71
N ASN A 92 8.25 17.43 7.93
CA ASN A 92 9.45 16.65 8.19
C ASN A 92 9.35 15.25 7.53
N PRO A 93 10.28 14.87 6.64
CA PRO A 93 10.27 13.55 6.01
C PRO A 93 10.40 12.40 7.01
N ASN A 94 10.93 12.67 8.21
CA ASN A 94 11.12 11.69 9.29
C ASN A 94 10.07 11.79 10.41
N LYS A 95 8.96 12.51 10.19
CA LYS A 95 7.94 12.74 11.22
C LYS A 95 7.37 11.47 11.86
N ARG A 96 7.36 10.33 11.14
CA ARG A 96 6.92 9.04 11.68
C ARG A 96 7.84 8.54 12.80
N SER A 97 9.17 8.64 12.61
CA SER A 97 10.15 8.30 13.65
C SER A 97 10.08 9.29 14.81
N ALA A 98 10.02 10.59 14.51
CA ALA A 98 9.89 11.60 15.54
C ALA A 98 8.62 11.43 16.38
N LEU A 99 7.50 11.01 15.78
CA LEU A 99 6.29 10.70 16.54
C LEU A 99 6.54 9.51 17.49
N ILE A 100 7.15 8.42 17.01
CA ILE A 100 7.44 7.23 17.82
C ILE A 100 8.33 7.58 19.02
N ASP A 101 9.35 8.43 18.83
CA ASP A 101 10.26 8.84 19.91
C ASP A 101 9.56 9.65 21.02
N ASN A 102 8.37 10.20 20.74
CA ASN A 102 7.58 11.01 21.67
C ASN A 102 6.38 10.24 22.28
N LEU A 103 6.19 8.97 21.96
CA LEU A 103 5.15 8.10 22.53
C LEU A 103 5.67 7.28 23.71
#